data_AF-A0A752PL87-F1
#
_entry.id   AF-A0A752PL87-F1
#
_cell.length_a   1.000
_cell.length_b   1.000
_cell.length_c   1.000
_cell.angle_alpha   90.00
_cell.angle_beta   90.00
_cell.angle_gamma   90.00
#
_symmetry.space_group_name_H-M   'P 1'
#
loop_
_entity.id
_entity.type
_entity.pdbx_description
1 polymer ?
#
loop_
_entity_poly.entity_id
_entity_poly.type
_entity_poly.pdbx_seq_one_letter_code
_entity_poly.pdbx_strand_id
1 'polypeptide(L)'
;MKFNSNDRIFISIFLGLAIIYTFPLLTHQSFFVDDLGRSLYGGLGWSGNGRPLSDFIFYIINFGTPIIDASPLPLMLGIVILALALSCVREKLFGDDYITASLCFMMILANPFFIENLSYRYDSLTMCM
;
A
#
# COMPACT_ATOMS: atom_id res chain seq x y z
N MET A 1 18.90 4.77 8.28
CA MET A 1 17.96 5.90 8.21
C MET A 1 17.53 6.23 9.64
N LYS A 2 17.68 7.47 10.10
CA LYS A 2 17.26 7.85 11.46
C LYS A 2 15.99 8.70 11.36
N PHE A 3 14.86 8.13 11.76
CA PHE A 3 13.61 8.90 11.87
C PHE A 3 13.70 9.88 13.04
N ASN A 4 13.48 11.16 12.72
CA ASN A 4 13.38 12.20 13.73
C ASN A 4 12.00 12.11 14.45
N SER A 5 11.82 12.86 15.54
CA SER A 5 10.54 12.90 16.25
C SER A 5 9.39 13.38 15.36
N ASN A 6 9.65 14.35 14.48
CA ASN A 6 8.66 14.87 13.54
C ASN A 6 8.25 13.82 12.49
N ASP A 7 9.15 12.92 12.08
CA ASP A 7 8.82 11.82 11.15
C ASP A 7 7.88 10.82 11.81
N ARG A 8 8.16 10.47 13.08
CA ARG A 8 7.31 9.54 13.83
C ARG A 8 5.89 10.09 13.98
N ILE A 9 5.77 11.37 14.35
CA ILE A 9 4.47 12.04 14.49
C ILE A 9 3.74 12.09 13.15
N PHE A 10 4.44 12.48 12.07
CA PHE A 10 3.91 12.47 10.71
C PHE A 10 3.37 11.09 10.32
N ILE A 11 4.17 10.03 10.48
CA ILE A 11 3.78 8.66 10.14
C ILE A 11 2.55 8.24 10.93
N SER A 12 2.50 8.52 12.24
CA SER A 12 1.34 8.18 13.08
C SER A 12 0.07 8.90 12.62
N ILE A 13 0.14 10.20 12.30
CA ILE A 13 -1.02 10.97 11.83
C ILE A 13 -1.46 10.47 10.46
N PHE A 14 -0.53 10.31 9.51
CA PHE A 14 -0.83 9.86 8.16
C PHE A 14 -1.44 8.46 8.16
N LEU A 15 -0.88 7.51 8.93
CA LEU A 15 -1.46 6.17 9.06
C LEU A 15 -2.86 6.19 9.67
N GLY A 16 -3.09 7.03 10.69
CA GLY A 16 -4.41 7.22 11.27
C GLY A 16 -5.44 7.70 10.23
N LEU A 17 -5.09 8.72 9.45
CA LEU A 17 -5.93 9.23 8.36
C LEU A 17 -6.16 8.19 7.25
N ALA A 18 -5.09 7.49 6.85
CA ALA A 18 -5.15 6.46 5.83
C ALA A 18 -6.08 5.32 6.25
N ILE A 19 -5.97 4.82 7.49
CA ILE A 19 -6.83 3.76 8.02
C ILE A 19 -8.29 4.19 8.05
N ILE A 20 -8.58 5.42 8.49
CA ILE A 20 -9.95 5.96 8.48
C ILE A 20 -10.50 6.00 7.06
N TYR A 21 -9.71 6.48 6.10
CA TYR A 21 -10.11 6.59 4.70
C TYR A 21 -10.31 5.22 4.03
N THR A 22 -9.38 4.28 4.26
CA THR A 22 -9.45 2.93 3.68
C THR A 22 -10.26 1.96 4.52
N PHE A 23 -10.95 2.41 5.58
CA PHE A 23 -11.75 1.54 6.45
C PHE A 23 -12.78 0.68 5.69
N PRO A 24 -13.51 1.21 4.68
CA PRO A 24 -14.40 0.37 3.87
C PRO A 24 -13.65 -0.74 3.12
N LEU A 25 -12.45 -0.44 2.60
CA LEU A 25 -11.60 -1.41 1.90
C LEU A 25 -10.97 -2.42 2.86
N LEU A 26 -10.81 -2.12 4.13
CA LEU A 26 -10.31 -3.08 5.13
C LEU A 26 -11.37 -4.12 5.51
N THR A 27 -12.66 -3.77 5.41
CA THR A 27 -13.77 -4.64 5.80
C THR A 27 -14.39 -5.37 4.60
N HIS A 28 -14.45 -4.73 3.44
CA HIS A 28 -15.09 -5.27 2.24
C HIS A 28 -14.24 -5.03 1.00
N GLN A 29 -13.48 -6.04 0.57
CA GLN A 29 -12.82 -6.07 -0.73
C GLN A 29 -13.54 -7.03 -1.66
N SER A 30 -13.80 -6.58 -2.88
CA SER A 30 -14.33 -7.43 -3.96
C SER A 30 -13.18 -7.95 -4.81
N PHE A 31 -13.35 -9.12 -5.42
CA PHE A 31 -12.37 -9.61 -6.39
C PHE A 31 -12.48 -8.82 -7.69
N PHE A 32 -11.41 -8.15 -8.07
CA PHE A 32 -11.23 -7.69 -9.45
C PHE A 32 -10.90 -8.87 -10.37
N VAL A 33 -10.95 -8.65 -11.69
CA VAL A 33 -10.68 -9.70 -12.68
C VAL A 33 -9.30 -10.35 -12.46
N ASP A 34 -8.29 -9.53 -12.19
CA ASP A 34 -6.92 -9.99 -11.90
C ASP A 34 -6.86 -10.79 -10.59
N ASP A 35 -7.55 -10.32 -9.53
CA ASP A 35 -7.61 -11.02 -8.24
C ASP A 35 -8.35 -12.36 -8.36
N LEU A 36 -9.38 -12.45 -9.20
CA LEU A 36 -10.15 -13.67 -9.45
C LEU A 36 -9.26 -14.73 -10.13
N GLY A 37 -8.52 -14.35 -11.17
CA GLY A 37 -7.58 -15.24 -11.83
C GLY A 37 -6.53 -15.80 -10.85
N ARG A 38 -6.01 -14.96 -9.97
CA ARG A 38 -5.05 -15.35 -8.93
C ARG A 38 -5.65 -16.30 -7.90
N SER A 39 -6.86 -15.99 -7.45
CA SER A 39 -7.61 -16.82 -6.50
C SER A 39 -7.90 -18.22 -7.05
N LEU A 40 -8.16 -18.34 -8.36
CA LEU A 40 -8.46 -19.61 -9.02
C LEU A 40 -7.22 -20.44 -9.36
N TYR A 41 -6.16 -19.80 -9.87
CA TYR A 41 -4.99 -20.51 -10.40
C TYR A 41 -3.76 -20.49 -9.48
N GLY A 42 -3.75 -19.64 -8.46
CA GLY A 42 -2.64 -19.54 -7.49
C GLY A 42 -1.31 -19.07 -8.10
N GLY A 43 -1.34 -18.44 -9.29
CA GLY A 43 -0.16 -18.03 -10.03
C GLY A 43 0.28 -16.59 -9.75
N LEU A 44 1.60 -16.36 -9.73
CA LEU A 44 2.20 -15.03 -9.54
C LEU A 44 1.93 -14.12 -10.75
N GLY A 45 2.34 -14.49 -11.96
CA GLY A 45 1.93 -13.83 -13.22
C GLY A 45 2.25 -12.34 -13.39
N TRP A 46 2.88 -11.66 -12.42
CA TRP A 46 3.23 -10.24 -12.52
C TRP A 46 4.49 -10.03 -13.37
N SER A 47 5.41 -10.99 -13.41
CA SER A 47 6.55 -10.97 -14.36
C SER A 47 6.11 -10.83 -15.82
N GLY A 48 5.02 -11.48 -16.22
CA GLY A 48 4.44 -11.36 -17.56
C GLY A 48 3.96 -9.94 -17.89
N ASN A 49 3.62 -9.15 -16.87
CA ASN A 49 3.21 -7.75 -16.96
C ASN A 49 4.37 -6.77 -16.71
N GLY A 50 5.62 -7.24 -16.76
CA GLY A 50 6.81 -6.40 -16.52
C GLY A 50 7.06 -6.06 -15.05
N ARG A 51 6.43 -6.75 -14.11
CA ARG A 51 6.54 -6.54 -12.65
C ARG A 51 7.19 -7.75 -11.94
N PRO A 52 8.45 -8.12 -12.26
CA PRO A 52 9.13 -9.28 -11.66
C PRO A 52 9.39 -9.11 -10.16
N LEU A 53 9.48 -7.87 -9.67
CA LEU A 53 9.63 -7.59 -8.24
C LEU A 53 8.37 -8.01 -7.46
N SER A 54 7.19 -7.85 -8.05
CA SER A 54 5.92 -8.29 -7.44
C SER A 54 5.89 -9.80 -7.25
N ASP A 55 6.33 -10.57 -8.26
CA ASP A 55 6.45 -12.04 -8.16
C ASP A 55 7.35 -12.44 -6.98
N PHE A 56 8.52 -11.80 -6.86
CA PHE A 56 9.47 -12.09 -5.79
C PHE A 56 8.91 -11.78 -4.40
N ILE A 57 8.27 -10.62 -4.24
CA ILE A 57 7.65 -10.21 -2.98
C ILE A 57 6.54 -11.19 -2.57
N PHE A 58 5.62 -11.52 -3.48
CA PHE A 58 4.52 -12.42 -3.17
C PHE A 58 4.97 -13.86 -2.95
N TYR A 59 6.02 -14.31 -3.63
CA TYR A 59 6.64 -15.61 -3.35
C TYR A 59 7.17 -15.70 -1.91
N ILE A 60 7.85 -14.66 -1.43
CA ILE A 60 8.36 -14.62 -0.05
C ILE A 60 7.22 -14.56 0.97
N ILE A 61 6.25 -13.66 0.77
CA ILE A 61 5.12 -13.48 1.70
C ILE A 61 4.30 -14.76 1.83
N ASN A 62 4.13 -15.51 0.73
CA ASN A 62 3.36 -16.76 0.71
C ASN A 62 4.21 -18.01 1.03
N PHE A 63 5.51 -17.86 1.29
CA PHE A 63 6.46 -18.98 1.43
C PHE A 63 6.44 -19.96 0.25
N GLY A 64 6.21 -19.46 -0.97
CA GLY A 64 6.16 -20.23 -2.20
C GLY A 64 4.91 -19.99 -3.04
N THR A 65 4.52 -21.01 -3.80
CA THR A 65 3.31 -21.08 -4.62
C THR A 65 2.52 -22.34 -4.26
N PRO A 66 1.18 -22.35 -4.35
CA PRO A 66 0.31 -21.29 -4.89
C PRO A 66 0.18 -20.09 -3.95
N ILE A 67 -0.03 -18.90 -4.51
CA ILE A 67 -0.37 -17.72 -3.71
C ILE A 67 -1.76 -17.87 -3.10
N ILE A 68 -1.91 -17.45 -1.85
CA ILE A 68 -3.18 -17.43 -1.14
C ILE A 68 -3.70 -16.01 -0.99
N ASP A 69 -5.01 -15.89 -0.82
CA ASP A 69 -5.64 -14.61 -0.49
C ASP A 69 -5.28 -14.20 0.94
N ALA A 70 -4.31 -13.29 1.06
CA ALA A 70 -3.87 -12.72 2.33
C ALA A 70 -4.59 -11.40 2.67
N SER A 71 -5.64 -11.01 1.95
CA SER A 71 -6.42 -9.80 2.23
C SER A 71 -6.85 -9.73 3.70
N PRO A 72 -6.74 -8.58 4.38
CA PRO A 72 -6.32 -7.25 3.88
C PRO A 72 -4.82 -6.94 4.07
N LEU A 73 -3.96 -7.95 4.27
CA LEU A 73 -2.53 -7.75 4.55
C LEU A 73 -1.80 -6.93 3.48
N PRO A 74 -1.98 -7.17 2.16
CA PRO A 74 -1.30 -6.38 1.12
C PRO A 74 -1.64 -4.90 1.19
N LEU A 75 -2.90 -4.55 1.46
CA LEU A 75 -3.35 -3.16 1.64
C LEU A 75 -2.68 -2.51 2.84
N MET A 76 -2.67 -3.19 4.00
CA MET A 76 -2.04 -2.66 5.22
C MET A 76 -0.55 -2.41 5.03
N LEU A 77 0.17 -3.38 4.45
CA LEU A 77 1.59 -3.24 4.17
C LEU A 77 1.86 -2.14 3.13
N GLY A 78 1.01 -2.03 2.10
CA GLY A 78 1.12 -0.97 1.09
C GLY A 78 1.02 0.43 1.69
N ILE A 79 0.03 0.65 2.57
CA ILE A 79 -0.13 1.94 3.28
C ILE A 79 1.08 2.24 4.18
N VAL A 80 1.64 1.23 4.84
CA VAL A 80 2.85 1.40 5.68
C VAL A 80 4.07 1.76 4.83
N ILE A 81 4.29 1.06 3.72
CA ILE A 81 5.40 1.36 2.80
C ILE A 81 5.25 2.77 2.23
N LEU A 82 4.05 3.15 1.83
CA LEU A 82 3.75 4.51 1.34
C LEU A 82 4.05 5.56 2.42
N ALA A 83 3.62 5.35 3.67
CA ALA A 83 3.90 6.28 4.77
C ALA A 83 5.40 6.45 5.01
N LEU A 84 6.16 5.35 4.96
CA LEU A 84 7.62 5.38 5.08
C LEU A 84 8.26 6.13 3.90
N ALA A 85 7.84 5.86 2.67
CA ALA A 85 8.34 6.56 1.48
C ALA A 85 8.08 8.07 1.54
N LEU A 86 6.88 8.47 1.96
CA LEU A 86 6.50 9.88 2.10
C LEU A 86 7.28 10.58 3.21
N SER A 87 7.57 9.88 4.31
CA SER A 87 8.38 10.42 5.39
C SER A 87 9.80 10.79 4.94
N CYS A 88 10.37 10.07 3.97
CA CYS A 88 11.68 10.39 3.38
C CYS A 88 11.71 11.78 2.70
N VAL A 89 10.57 12.18 2.12
CA VAL A 89 10.48 13.41 1.30
C VAL A 89 9.85 14.57 2.08
N ARG A 90 9.11 14.26 3.17
CA ARG A 90 8.43 15.24 4.03
C ARG A 90 9.34 16.37 4.49
N GLU A 91 10.51 16.03 5.05
CA GLU A 91 11.45 17.03 5.58
C GLU A 91 11.90 18.00 4.50
N LYS A 92 12.14 17.49 3.28
CA LYS A 92 12.60 18.31 2.15
C LYS A 92 11.53 19.24 1.61
N LEU A 93 10.25 18.86 1.71
CA LEU A 93 9.14 19.64 1.15
C LEU A 93 8.48 20.59 2.17
N PHE A 94 8.38 20.17 3.44
CA PHE A 94 7.60 20.86 4.46
C PHE A 94 8.41 21.23 5.71
N GLY A 95 9.70 20.87 5.78
CA GLY A 95 10.54 21.13 6.96
C GLY A 95 9.96 20.47 8.21
N ASP A 96 9.68 21.28 9.22
CA ASP A 96 9.11 20.87 10.50
C ASP A 96 7.57 20.82 10.53
N ASP A 97 6.87 21.31 9.48
CA ASP A 97 5.41 21.29 9.44
C ASP A 97 4.86 19.92 9.02
N TYR A 98 4.76 19.01 9.99
CA TYR A 98 4.27 17.65 9.78
C TYR A 98 2.74 17.57 9.60
N ILE A 99 1.98 18.57 10.07
CA ILE A 99 0.50 18.55 9.98
C ILE A 99 0.08 18.85 8.55
N THR A 100 0.59 19.94 7.98
CA THR A 100 0.30 20.32 6.59
C THR A 100 0.82 19.24 5.64
N ALA A 101 2.00 18.68 5.90
CA ALA A 101 2.53 17.56 5.13
C ALA A 101 1.58 16.35 5.11
N SER A 102 1.02 15.97 6.27
CA SER A 102 0.07 14.84 6.38
C SER A 102 -1.19 15.08 5.55
N LEU A 103 -1.76 16.29 5.61
CA LEU A 103 -2.95 16.66 4.85
C LEU A 103 -2.68 16.71 3.34
N CYS A 104 -1.55 17.28 2.93
CA CYS A 104 -1.16 17.35 1.52
C CYS A 104 -0.94 15.95 0.93
N PHE A 105 -0.18 15.10 1.61
CA PHE A 105 0.05 13.74 1.13
C PHE A 105 -1.20 12.86 1.17
N MET A 106 -2.17 13.17 2.03
CA MET A 106 -3.45 12.47 2.01
C MET A 106 -4.20 12.65 0.68
N MET A 107 -3.94 13.72 -0.07
CA MET A 107 -4.51 13.88 -1.41
C MET A 107 -4.00 12.83 -2.41
N ILE A 108 -2.84 12.22 -2.17
CA ILE A 108 -2.33 11.11 -2.98
C ILE A 108 -3.23 9.88 -2.77
N LEU A 109 -3.54 9.56 -1.52
CA LEU A 109 -4.44 8.45 -1.17
C LEU A 109 -5.89 8.72 -1.60
N ALA A 110 -6.37 9.95 -1.40
CA ALA A 110 -7.74 10.34 -1.69
C ALA A 110 -8.03 10.56 -3.18
N ASN A 111 -7.04 10.37 -4.05
CA ASN A 111 -7.21 10.48 -5.50
C ASN A 111 -8.06 9.31 -6.02
N PRO A 112 -9.10 9.56 -6.86
CA PRO A 112 -9.92 8.50 -7.45
C PRO A 112 -9.13 7.43 -8.21
N PHE A 113 -7.99 7.77 -8.79
CA PHE A 113 -7.12 6.78 -9.46
C PHE A 113 -6.39 5.87 -8.47
N PHE A 114 -6.01 6.39 -7.30
CA PHE A 114 -5.23 5.63 -6.34
C PHE A 114 -6.09 4.71 -5.50
N ILE A 115 -7.35 5.09 -5.21
CA ILE A 115 -8.26 4.21 -4.47
C ILE A 115 -8.60 2.92 -5.24
N GLU A 116 -8.63 2.95 -6.58
CA GLU A 116 -8.79 1.74 -7.39
C GLU A 116 -7.61 0.78 -7.16
N ASN A 117 -6.36 1.28 -7.18
CA ASN A 117 -5.17 0.48 -6.89
C ASN A 117 -5.20 -0.12 -5.46
N LEU A 118 -5.70 0.63 -4.48
CA LEU A 118 -5.85 0.15 -3.10
C LEU A 118 -6.94 -0.91 -2.95
N SER A 119 -7.87 -1.00 -3.89
CA SER A 119 -9.01 -1.92 -3.82
C SER A 119 -8.64 -3.35 -4.23
N TYR A 120 -7.48 -3.57 -4.87
CA TYR A 120 -7.00 -4.89 -5.25
C TYR A 120 -6.57 -5.72 -4.03
N ARG A 121 -7.01 -6.98 -3.99
CA ARG A 121 -6.74 -7.87 -2.84
C ARG A 121 -5.29 -8.34 -2.80
N TYR A 122 -4.71 -8.58 -3.98
CA TYR A 122 -3.30 -8.98 -4.10
C TYR A 122 -2.43 -7.76 -4.42
N ASP A 123 -2.73 -7.03 -5.50
CA ASP A 123 -1.80 -6.04 -6.06
C ASP A 123 -1.60 -4.78 -5.22
N SER A 124 -2.48 -4.48 -4.26
CA SER A 124 -2.47 -3.22 -3.48
C SER A 124 -1.13 -2.90 -2.83
N LEU A 125 -0.40 -3.91 -2.33
CA LEU A 125 0.96 -3.73 -1.82
C LEU A 125 1.90 -3.16 -2.89
N THR A 126 1.99 -3.85 -4.02
CA THR A 126 2.96 -3.56 -5.07
C THR A 126 2.61 -2.34 -5.90
N MET A 127 1.36 -1.87 -5.82
CA MET A 127 0.92 -0.60 -6.40
C MET A 127 1.18 0.61 -5.48
N CYS A 128 1.45 0.38 -4.19
CA CYS A 128 1.80 1.44 -3.24
C CYS A 128 3.31 1.66 -3.08
N MET A 129 4.13 0.69 -3.47
CA MET A 129 5.60 0.72 -3.40
C MET A 129 6.19 1.48 -4.58
#